data_AF-A0AA40KD78-F1
#
_entry.id   AF-A0AA40KD78-F1
#
_cell.length_a   1.000
_cell.length_b   1.000
_cell.length_c   1.000
_cell.angle_alpha   90.00
_cell.angle_beta   90.00
_cell.angle_gamma   90.00
#
_symmetry.space_group_name_H-M   'P 1'
#
loop_
_entity.id
_entity.type
_entity.pdbx_description
1 polymer ?
#
loop_
_entity_poly.entity_id
_entity_poly.type
_entity_poly.pdbx_seq_one_letter_code
_entity_poly.pdbx_strand_id
1 'polypeptide(L)'
;MLRLSYWILPIIGGITWLATLLGLLLYWLLTTNRTRYDSMSPTQSIAYISDVGASPLKPLFVTGCVLTTLLLDASFLFDRLLRHRGRLVPTTTRTEHVLSVLTIFFALLGTVGLVLLSVFDTLRHPLLHDVFLLLFIAGYVLSAIFICWEYQRLGQRWRGHRVLRVSFWIKLVFVVVEILLAIAFVSCTFTQNYNYGAVLEWIIAFIFSAYVFSFYVDLYPAVRTKNGAGRPGSPKYAAPAEVAGGSTGSEGDRELEDGRGRGDGEPFAMRSVGGAQAARQPGREETVVASNF
;
A
#
# COMPACT_ATOMS: atom_id res chain seq x y z
N MET A 1 -14.99 -7.46 21.80
CA MET A 1 -14.33 -7.74 20.51
C MET A 1 -13.68 -6.45 19.99
N LEU A 2 -12.36 -6.30 20.17
CA LEU A 2 -11.63 -5.13 19.69
C LEU A 2 -11.70 -5.08 18.17
N ARG A 3 -12.54 -4.20 17.62
CA ARG A 3 -12.57 -3.88 16.18
C ARG A 3 -11.36 -2.99 15.88
N LEU A 4 -10.16 -3.57 15.91
CA LEU A 4 -8.93 -2.87 15.58
C LEU A 4 -9.08 -2.27 14.18
N SER A 5 -9.02 -0.95 14.13
CA SER A 5 -9.22 -0.22 12.90
C SER A 5 -7.89 -0.25 12.13
N TYR A 6 -7.84 -1.06 11.07
CA TYR A 6 -6.62 -1.42 10.34
C TYR A 6 -5.74 -0.23 9.92
N TRP A 7 -6.34 0.95 9.71
CA TRP A 7 -5.64 2.19 9.35
C TRP A 7 -4.76 2.77 10.48
N ILE A 8 -4.96 2.36 11.73
CA ILE A 8 -4.21 2.86 12.89
C ILE A 8 -2.85 2.14 13.01
N LEU A 9 -2.71 0.95 12.44
CA LEU A 9 -1.49 0.13 12.54
C LEU A 9 -0.22 0.87 12.10
N PRO A 10 -0.15 1.48 10.90
CA PRO A 10 1.05 2.21 10.49
C PRO A 10 1.30 3.46 11.35
N ILE A 11 0.26 4.05 11.95
CA ILE A 11 0.41 5.19 12.86
C ILE A 11 1.09 4.73 14.15
N ILE A 12 0.62 3.63 14.76
CA ILE A 12 1.26 3.10 15.96
C ILE A 12 2.69 2.67 15.64
N GLY A 13 2.92 1.97 14.52
CA GLY A 13 4.25 1.51 14.11
C GLY A 13 5.24 2.66 13.93
N GLY A 14 4.81 3.74 13.26
CA GLY A 14 5.61 4.94 13.08
C GLY A 14 5.87 5.70 14.38
N ILE A 15 4.88 5.81 15.27
CA ILE A 15 5.06 6.43 16.60
C ILE A 15 6.03 5.61 17.44
N THR A 16 5.90 4.29 17.46
CA THR A 16 6.80 3.41 18.20
C THR A 16 8.25 3.59 17.73
N TRP A 17 8.47 3.58 16.41
CA TRP A 17 9.81 3.77 15.86
C TRP A 17 10.38 5.14 16.20
N LEU A 18 9.59 6.19 15.97
CA LEU A 18 9.99 7.57 16.25
C LEU A 18 10.29 7.77 17.74
N ALA A 19 9.48 7.19 18.63
CA ALA A 19 9.71 7.24 20.07
C ALA A 19 11.00 6.50 20.47
N THR A 20 11.29 5.35 19.87
CA THR A 20 12.57 4.65 20.06
C THR A 20 13.75 5.52 19.62
N LEU A 21 13.69 6.11 18.42
CA LEU A 21 14.76 6.97 17.91
C LEU A 21 14.97 8.21 18.79
N LEU A 22 13.89 8.91 19.14
CA LEU A 22 13.96 10.08 20.02
C LEU A 22 14.47 9.68 21.42
N GLY A 23 14.04 8.54 21.95
CA GLY A 23 14.53 8.02 23.23
C GLY A 23 16.04 7.78 23.23
N LEU A 24 16.56 7.12 22.19
CA LEU A 24 18.00 6.89 22.02
C LEU A 24 18.75 8.23 21.85
N LEU A 25 18.27 9.11 20.97
CA LEU A 25 18.93 10.39 20.69
C LEU A 25 18.97 11.29 21.92
N LEU A 26 17.84 11.47 22.60
CA LEU A 26 17.73 12.32 23.78
C LEU A 26 18.54 11.76 24.94
N TYR A 27 18.58 10.44 25.13
CA TYR A 27 19.43 9.83 26.15
C TYR A 27 20.91 10.12 25.89
N TRP A 28 21.37 9.92 24.66
CA TRP A 28 22.76 10.20 24.29
C TRP A 28 23.13 11.68 24.46
N LEU A 29 22.23 12.60 24.08
CA LEU A 29 22.46 14.04 24.16
C LEU A 29 22.36 14.58 25.60
N LEU A 30 21.32 14.19 26.36
CA LEU A 30 20.96 14.82 27.63
C LEU A 30 21.51 14.08 28.84
N THR A 31 21.50 12.74 28.81
CA THR A 31 21.89 11.92 29.96
C THR A 31 23.38 11.59 29.91
N THR A 32 23.84 11.18 28.73
CA THR A 32 25.22 10.75 28.52
C THR A 32 26.12 11.89 28.04
N ASN A 33 25.58 13.08 27.77
CA ASN A 33 26.31 14.27 27.31
C ASN A 33 27.29 13.98 26.15
N ARG A 34 26.84 13.19 25.17
CA ARG A 34 27.64 12.74 24.00
C ARG A 34 28.89 11.93 24.36
N THR A 35 28.87 11.16 25.45
CA THR A 35 29.97 10.24 25.77
C THR A 35 30.20 9.28 24.60
N ARG A 36 31.47 8.97 24.36
CA ARG A 36 31.91 8.01 23.35
C ARG A 36 31.75 6.59 23.89
N TYR A 37 31.11 5.73 23.12
CA TYR A 37 30.92 4.32 23.46
C TYR A 37 32.09 3.46 22.97
N ASP A 38 32.28 2.30 23.60
CA ASP A 38 33.33 1.34 23.22
C ASP A 38 33.13 0.76 21.81
N SER A 39 31.89 0.76 21.30
CA SER A 39 31.57 0.36 19.93
C SER A 39 31.99 1.40 18.87
N MET A 40 32.32 2.63 19.28
CA MET A 40 32.67 3.72 18.38
C MET A 40 34.15 3.67 17.98
N SER A 41 34.42 3.89 16.69
CA SER A 41 35.78 3.99 16.16
C SER A 41 36.58 5.13 16.83
N PRO A 42 37.93 5.04 16.93
CA PRO A 42 38.79 6.12 17.45
C PRO A 42 38.58 7.51 16.85
N THR A 43 38.19 7.56 15.58
CA THR A 43 37.99 8.81 14.82
C THR A 43 36.54 9.32 14.85
N GLN A 44 35.64 8.59 15.52
CA GLN A 44 34.21 8.89 15.57
C GLN A 44 33.87 9.75 16.79
N SER A 45 33.14 10.84 16.56
CA SER A 45 32.62 11.77 17.57
C SER A 45 31.09 11.77 17.65
N ILE A 46 30.39 11.31 16.60
CA ILE A 46 28.93 11.18 16.56
C ILE A 46 28.57 9.71 16.66
N ALA A 47 27.75 9.33 17.64
CA ALA A 47 27.31 7.95 17.82
C ALA A 47 26.30 7.55 16.73
N TYR A 48 26.50 6.35 16.15
CA TYR A 48 25.46 5.68 15.37
C TYR A 48 24.29 5.32 16.29
N ILE A 49 23.09 5.16 15.74
CA ILE A 49 21.94 4.59 16.44
C ILE A 49 22.32 3.25 17.04
N SER A 50 23.04 2.43 16.27
CA SER A 50 23.52 1.11 16.71
C SER A 50 24.48 1.19 17.90
N ASP A 51 25.31 2.23 18.03
CA ASP A 51 26.18 2.44 19.20
C ASP A 51 25.38 2.72 20.48
N VAL A 52 24.40 3.62 20.39
CA VAL A 52 23.50 3.93 21.50
C VAL A 52 22.63 2.71 21.84
N GLY A 53 22.18 1.99 20.80
CA GLY A 53 21.40 0.76 20.88
C GLY A 53 22.18 -0.45 21.40
N ALA A 54 23.51 -0.44 21.39
CA ALA A 54 24.36 -1.47 21.99
C ALA A 54 24.60 -1.26 23.50
N SER A 55 24.19 -0.11 24.03
CA SER A 55 24.47 0.39 25.37
C SER A 55 23.27 0.08 26.33
N PRO A 56 23.11 0.70 27.52
CA PRO A 56 22.03 0.36 28.46
C PRO A 56 20.61 0.39 27.88
N LEU A 57 20.39 1.09 26.77
CA LEU A 57 19.11 1.17 26.07
C LEU A 57 18.88 0.06 25.03
N LYS A 58 19.71 -0.99 25.00
CA LYS A 58 19.49 -2.15 24.12
C LYS A 58 18.07 -2.75 24.22
N PRO A 59 17.46 -2.93 25.41
CA PRO A 59 16.09 -3.43 25.50
C PRO A 59 15.06 -2.52 24.81
N LEU A 60 15.24 -1.18 24.89
CA LEU A 60 14.39 -0.22 24.21
C LEU A 60 14.54 -0.32 22.69
N PHE A 61 15.78 -0.45 22.20
CA PHE A 61 16.06 -0.57 20.77
C PHE A 61 15.47 -1.86 20.19
N VAL A 62 15.69 -3.01 20.84
CA VAL A 62 15.14 -4.31 20.42
C VAL A 62 13.61 -4.29 20.42
N THR A 63 13.00 -3.78 21.49
CA THR A 63 11.53 -3.69 21.59
C THR A 63 10.96 -2.79 20.50
N GLY A 64 11.59 -1.65 20.24
CA GLY A 64 11.21 -0.74 19.16
C GLY A 64 11.27 -1.41 17.79
N CYS A 65 12.37 -2.10 17.47
CA CYS A 65 12.55 -2.84 16.22
C CYS A 65 11.44 -3.89 16.03
N VAL A 66 11.19 -4.72 17.04
CA VAL A 66 10.16 -5.78 16.97
C VAL A 66 8.76 -5.20 16.80
N LEU A 67 8.37 -4.21 17.62
CA LEU A 67 7.02 -3.65 17.54
C LEU A 67 6.77 -2.92 16.22
N THR A 68 7.72 -2.10 15.76
CA THR A 68 7.59 -1.36 14.50
C THR A 68 7.48 -2.30 13.30
N THR A 69 8.37 -3.29 13.22
CA THR A 69 8.39 -4.23 12.08
C THR A 69 7.13 -5.08 12.00
N LEU A 70 6.63 -5.60 13.14
CA LEU A 70 5.37 -6.35 13.18
C LEU A 70 4.16 -5.49 12.76
N LEU A 71 4.12 -4.22 13.17
CA LEU A 71 3.03 -3.30 12.79
C LEU A 71 3.12 -2.90 11.31
N LEU A 72 4.32 -2.77 10.78
CA LEU A 72 4.57 -2.53 9.36
C LEU A 72 4.16 -3.75 8.52
N ASP A 73 4.57 -4.95 8.91
CA ASP A 73 4.20 -6.22 8.25
C ASP A 73 2.69 -6.45 8.28
N ALA A 74 2.04 -6.14 9.40
CA ALA A 74 0.58 -6.16 9.50
C ALA A 74 -0.04 -5.16 8.51
N SER A 75 0.55 -3.98 8.33
CA SER A 75 0.06 -2.97 7.37
C SER A 75 0.13 -3.49 5.92
N PHE A 76 1.22 -4.16 5.53
CA PHE A 76 1.32 -4.83 4.23
C PHE A 76 0.27 -5.94 4.06
N LEU A 77 0.08 -6.75 5.09
CA LEU A 77 -0.90 -7.84 5.06
C LEU A 77 -2.33 -7.29 4.93
N PHE A 78 -2.67 -6.23 5.66
CA PHE A 78 -3.99 -5.61 5.55
C PHE A 78 -4.23 -4.93 4.21
N ASP A 79 -3.23 -4.30 3.60
CA ASP A 79 -3.34 -3.77 2.24
C ASP A 79 -3.72 -4.90 1.26
N ARG A 80 -3.00 -6.03 1.29
CA ARG A 80 -3.31 -7.21 0.48
C ARG A 80 -4.70 -7.79 0.78
N LEU A 81 -5.04 -8.00 2.05
CA LEU A 81 -6.33 -8.58 2.45
C LEU A 81 -7.52 -7.70 2.03
N LEU A 82 -7.37 -6.38 2.14
CA LEU A 82 -8.42 -5.43 1.76
C LEU A 82 -8.59 -5.33 0.23
N ARG A 83 -7.51 -5.49 -0.54
CA ARG A 83 -7.57 -5.65 -2.01
C ARG A 83 -8.26 -6.95 -2.41
N HIS A 84 -7.92 -8.07 -1.77
CA HIS A 84 -8.53 -9.36 -2.06
C HIS A 84 -10.03 -9.40 -1.68
N ARG A 85 -10.45 -8.68 -0.63
CA ARG A 85 -11.86 -8.55 -0.24
C ARG A 85 -12.65 -7.50 -1.04
N GLY A 86 -12.04 -6.88 -2.05
CA GLY A 86 -12.69 -5.85 -2.89
C GLY A 86 -13.02 -4.55 -2.18
N ARG A 87 -12.44 -4.30 -0.99
CA ARG A 87 -12.59 -3.03 -0.25
C ARG A 87 -11.60 -1.95 -0.71
N LEU A 88 -10.52 -2.39 -1.37
CA LEU A 88 -9.58 -1.58 -2.14
C LEU A 88 -9.62 -2.08 -3.60
N VAL A 89 -9.02 -1.32 -4.52
CA VAL A 89 -8.98 -1.67 -5.94
C VAL A 89 -8.39 -3.08 -6.11
N PRO A 90 -9.16 -4.06 -6.62
CA PRO A 90 -8.73 -5.45 -6.66
C PRO A 90 -7.59 -5.64 -7.65
N THR A 91 -6.64 -6.50 -7.29
CA THR A 91 -5.61 -7.00 -8.20
C THR A 91 -6.27 -7.93 -9.21
N THR A 92 -6.13 -7.61 -10.50
CA THR A 92 -6.81 -8.33 -11.60
C THR A 92 -5.85 -9.18 -12.41
N THR A 93 -4.55 -8.97 -12.25
CA THR A 93 -3.53 -9.64 -13.07
C THR A 93 -2.61 -10.55 -12.24
N ARG A 94 -2.07 -11.59 -12.88
CA ARG A 94 -1.09 -12.50 -12.27
C ARG A 94 0.16 -11.76 -11.77
N THR A 95 0.63 -10.76 -12.51
CA THR A 95 1.82 -9.98 -12.13
C THR A 95 1.57 -9.15 -10.85
N GLU A 96 0.39 -8.53 -10.68
CA GLU A 96 0.07 -7.79 -9.44
C GLU A 96 0.05 -8.73 -8.22
N HIS A 97 -0.48 -9.94 -8.40
CA HIS A 97 -0.44 -10.94 -7.34
C HIS A 97 0.99 -11.37 -6.98
N VAL A 98 1.85 -11.60 -7.97
CA VAL A 98 3.27 -11.93 -7.73
C VAL A 98 3.99 -10.77 -7.04
N LEU A 99 3.80 -9.53 -7.51
CA LEU A 99 4.40 -8.34 -6.90
C LEU A 99 3.97 -8.19 -5.44
N SER A 100 2.68 -8.36 -5.13
CA SER A 100 2.18 -8.30 -3.75
C SER A 100 2.79 -9.38 -2.84
N VAL A 101 2.96 -10.60 -3.36
CA VAL A 101 3.64 -11.69 -2.62
C VAL A 101 5.11 -11.38 -2.38
N LEU A 102 5.82 -10.87 -3.39
CA LEU A 102 7.22 -10.47 -3.27
C LEU A 102 7.40 -9.31 -2.28
N THR A 103 6.52 -8.30 -2.31
CA THR A 103 6.51 -7.21 -1.33
C THR A 103 6.49 -7.74 0.10
N ILE A 104 5.56 -8.66 0.41
CA ILE A 104 5.44 -9.24 1.76
C ILE A 104 6.67 -10.10 2.09
N PHE A 105 7.14 -10.92 1.16
CA PHE A 105 8.31 -11.77 1.39
C PHE A 105 9.56 -10.95 1.73
N PHE A 106 9.85 -9.91 0.94
CA PHE A 106 11.00 -9.04 1.20
C PHE A 106 10.82 -8.15 2.43
N ALA A 107 9.59 -7.75 2.77
CA ALA A 107 9.29 -7.07 4.03
C ALA A 107 9.64 -7.95 5.23
N LEU A 108 9.26 -9.24 5.20
CA LEU A 108 9.62 -10.21 6.25
C LEU A 108 11.13 -10.42 6.36
N LEU A 109 11.86 -10.46 5.24
CA LEU A 109 13.33 -10.49 5.26
C LEU A 109 13.90 -9.22 5.90
N GLY A 110 13.35 -8.05 5.58
CA GLY A 110 13.69 -6.78 6.22
C GLY A 110 13.43 -6.79 7.73
N THR A 111 12.29 -7.33 8.16
CA THR A 111 11.92 -7.51 9.56
C THR A 111 12.92 -8.41 10.30
N VAL A 112 13.26 -9.57 9.70
CA VAL A 112 14.28 -10.47 10.27
C VAL A 112 15.62 -9.75 10.38
N GLY A 113 16.03 -9.00 9.35
CA GLY A 113 17.24 -8.17 9.39
C GLY A 113 17.24 -7.16 10.54
N LEU A 114 16.17 -6.36 10.70
CA LEU A 114 16.10 -5.32 11.72
C LEU A 114 16.05 -5.88 13.15
N VAL A 115 15.31 -6.98 13.34
CA VAL A 115 15.25 -7.64 14.66
C VAL A 115 16.60 -8.26 14.99
N LEU A 116 17.22 -8.99 14.07
CA LEU A 116 18.51 -9.63 14.34
C LEU A 116 19.64 -8.61 14.54
N LEU A 117 19.71 -7.52 13.77
CA LEU A 117 20.74 -6.48 13.99
C LEU A 117 20.58 -5.78 15.35
N SER A 118 19.35 -5.71 15.88
CA SER A 118 19.10 -5.12 17.20
C SER A 118 19.60 -6.03 18.35
N VAL A 119 19.60 -7.35 18.13
CA VAL A 119 20.09 -8.36 19.09
C VAL A 119 21.60 -8.55 18.97
N PHE A 120 22.11 -8.71 17.75
CA PHE A 120 23.53 -8.79 17.43
C PHE A 120 24.08 -7.38 17.24
N ASP A 121 24.48 -6.78 18.36
CA ASP A 121 24.94 -5.39 18.40
C ASP A 121 26.37 -5.18 17.90
N THR A 122 26.75 -3.91 17.71
CA THR A 122 28.06 -3.47 17.22
C THR A 122 29.21 -3.74 18.20
N LEU A 123 28.92 -3.97 19.48
CA LEU A 123 29.94 -4.15 20.51
C LEU A 123 30.40 -5.61 20.64
N ARG A 124 29.49 -6.57 20.49
CA ARG A 124 29.79 -8.01 20.69
C ARG A 124 29.88 -8.76 19.37
N HIS A 125 29.12 -8.35 18.35
CA HIS A 125 29.00 -9.09 17.09
C HIS A 125 28.98 -8.15 15.86
N PRO A 126 30.01 -7.29 15.65
CA PRO A 126 29.99 -6.27 14.60
C PRO A 126 29.80 -6.85 13.18
N LEU A 127 30.46 -7.97 12.86
CA LEU A 127 30.29 -8.60 11.54
C LEU A 127 28.87 -9.12 11.31
N LEU A 128 28.22 -9.69 12.33
CA LEU A 128 26.83 -10.12 12.21
C LEU A 128 25.89 -8.92 12.11
N HIS A 129 26.17 -7.86 12.87
CA HIS A 129 25.42 -6.61 12.80
C HIS A 129 25.40 -6.05 11.37
N ASP A 130 26.56 -5.96 10.72
CA ASP A 130 26.67 -5.41 9.37
C ASP A 130 25.95 -6.27 8.32
N VAL A 131 26.01 -7.59 8.45
CA VAL A 131 25.28 -8.52 7.57
C VAL A 131 23.76 -8.35 7.73
N PHE A 132 23.27 -8.24 8.97
CA PHE A 132 21.84 -8.04 9.23
C PHE A 132 21.37 -6.63 8.87
N LEU A 133 22.23 -5.62 8.97
CA LEU A 133 21.99 -4.26 8.47
C LEU A 133 21.81 -4.28 6.95
N LEU A 134 22.68 -4.98 6.22
CA LEU A 134 22.52 -5.16 4.77
C LEU A 134 21.23 -5.89 4.43
N LEU A 135 20.89 -6.96 5.16
CA LEU A 135 19.65 -7.72 4.97
C LEU A 135 18.42 -6.84 5.21
N PHE A 136 18.43 -6.01 6.26
CA PHE A 136 17.39 -5.04 6.58
C PHE A 136 17.18 -4.03 5.43
N ILE A 137 18.26 -3.37 4.99
CA ILE A 137 18.21 -2.36 3.93
C ILE A 137 17.72 -2.99 2.63
N ALA A 138 18.34 -4.10 2.20
CA ALA A 138 17.97 -4.77 0.96
C ALA A 138 16.53 -5.29 0.99
N GLY A 139 16.10 -5.88 2.12
CA GLY A 139 14.74 -6.40 2.30
C GLY A 139 13.69 -5.30 2.14
N TYR A 140 13.77 -4.21 2.89
CA TYR A 140 12.76 -3.16 2.81
C TYR A 140 12.83 -2.36 1.50
N VAL A 141 14.03 -2.10 0.95
CA VAL A 141 14.14 -1.42 -0.34
C VAL A 141 13.51 -2.25 -1.46
N LEU A 142 13.80 -3.56 -1.53
CA LEU A 142 13.21 -4.45 -2.53
C LEU A 142 11.69 -4.55 -2.34
N SER A 143 11.22 -4.68 -1.09
CA SER A 143 9.79 -4.64 -0.77
C SER A 143 9.13 -3.35 -1.28
N ALA A 144 9.77 -2.20 -1.05
CA ALA A 144 9.26 -0.90 -1.44
C ALA A 144 9.28 -0.69 -2.97
N ILE A 145 10.24 -1.27 -3.68
CA ILE A 145 10.25 -1.30 -5.15
C ILE A 145 9.07 -2.11 -5.67
N PHE A 146 8.82 -3.31 -5.14
CA PHE A 146 7.71 -4.16 -5.58
C PHE A 146 6.35 -3.54 -5.31
N ILE A 147 6.16 -2.91 -4.15
CA ILE A 147 4.90 -2.21 -3.86
C ILE A 147 4.73 -1.00 -4.78
N CYS A 148 5.79 -0.21 -5.03
CA CYS A 148 5.69 0.91 -5.98
C CYS A 148 5.33 0.44 -7.39
N TRP A 149 5.90 -0.67 -7.84
CA TRP A 149 5.58 -1.25 -9.15
C TRP A 149 4.13 -1.74 -9.22
N GLU A 150 3.63 -2.40 -8.17
CA GLU A 150 2.22 -2.78 -8.06
C GLU A 150 1.32 -1.54 -8.21
N TYR A 151 1.60 -0.48 -7.46
CA TYR A 151 0.81 0.75 -7.48
C TYR A 151 0.89 1.50 -8.81
N GLN A 152 2.04 1.53 -9.47
CA GLN A 152 2.19 2.12 -10.80
C GLN A 152 1.26 1.43 -11.80
N ARG A 153 1.23 0.08 -11.77
CA ARG A 153 0.40 -0.72 -12.68
C ARG A 153 -1.09 -0.55 -12.42
N LEU A 154 -1.50 -0.54 -11.15
CA LEU A 154 -2.88 -0.23 -10.77
C LEU A 154 -3.27 1.20 -11.17
N GLY A 155 -2.37 2.17 -10.99
CA GLY A 155 -2.60 3.58 -11.31
C GLY A 155 -2.79 3.85 -12.81
N GLN A 156 -2.13 3.08 -13.67
CA GLN A 156 -2.32 3.15 -15.13
C GLN A 156 -3.72 2.70 -15.56
N ARG A 157 -4.28 1.69 -14.89
CA ARG A 157 -5.60 1.12 -15.20
C ARG A 157 -6.75 1.95 -14.60
N TRP A 158 -6.55 2.53 -13.42
CA TRP A 158 -7.58 3.28 -12.68
C TRP A 158 -7.25 4.77 -12.55
N ARG A 159 -7.07 5.42 -13.70
CA ARG A 159 -6.72 6.86 -13.83
C ARG A 159 -7.72 7.82 -13.14
N GLY A 160 -8.88 7.36 -12.67
CA GLY A 160 -9.86 8.20 -11.96
C GLY A 160 -9.55 8.46 -10.47
N HIS A 161 -8.76 7.62 -9.79
CA HIS A 161 -8.61 7.70 -8.33
C HIS A 161 -7.39 8.52 -7.90
N ARG A 162 -7.62 9.79 -7.53
CA ARG A 162 -6.58 10.71 -7.02
C ARG A 162 -5.82 10.17 -5.81
N VAL A 163 -6.49 9.42 -4.92
CA VAL A 163 -5.87 8.89 -3.69
C VAL A 163 -4.79 7.83 -3.99
N LEU A 164 -5.01 6.95 -4.97
CA LEU A 164 -4.00 5.95 -5.37
C LEU A 164 -2.75 6.62 -5.95
N ARG A 165 -2.92 7.68 -6.76
CA ARG A 165 -1.79 8.45 -7.31
C ARG A 165 -1.00 9.17 -6.22
N VAL A 166 -1.70 9.77 -5.26
CA VAL A 166 -1.03 10.46 -4.14
C VAL A 166 -0.21 9.48 -3.32
N SER A 167 -0.77 8.32 -2.97
CA SER A 167 -0.02 7.30 -2.23
C SER A 167 1.21 6.79 -3.01
N PHE A 168 1.04 6.56 -4.32
CA PHE A 168 2.15 6.16 -5.20
C PHE A 168 3.28 7.18 -5.18
N TRP A 169 2.99 8.47 -5.42
CA TRP A 169 4.02 9.51 -5.47
C TRP A 169 4.69 9.72 -4.11
N ILE A 170 3.94 9.69 -3.01
CA ILE A 170 4.51 9.78 -1.67
C ILE A 170 5.53 8.65 -1.45
N LYS A 171 5.15 7.40 -1.75
CA LYS A 171 6.05 6.24 -1.58
C LYS A 171 7.24 6.28 -2.52
N LEU A 172 7.02 6.65 -3.78
CA LEU A 172 8.10 6.76 -4.75
C LEU A 172 9.16 7.77 -4.29
N VAL A 173 8.74 8.92 -3.75
CA VAL A 173 9.65 9.92 -3.19
C VAL A 173 10.43 9.34 -2.02
N PHE A 174 9.77 8.65 -1.08
CA PHE A 174 10.47 8.00 0.04
C PHE A 174 11.50 6.97 -0.46
N VAL A 175 11.10 6.07 -1.35
CA VAL A 175 12.00 5.02 -1.88
C VAL A 175 13.22 5.62 -2.59
N VAL A 176 13.01 6.63 -3.44
CA VAL A 176 14.13 7.27 -4.14
C VAL A 176 15.06 7.97 -3.14
N VAL A 177 14.50 8.72 -2.19
CA VAL A 177 15.29 9.42 -1.16
C VAL A 177 16.06 8.43 -0.28
N GLU A 178 15.42 7.35 0.18
CA GLU A 178 16.04 6.32 1.00
C GLU A 178 17.16 5.57 0.26
N ILE A 179 16.97 5.24 -1.03
CA ILE A 179 18.02 4.60 -1.83
C ILE A 179 19.23 5.53 -1.96
N LEU A 180 19.02 6.82 -2.27
CA LEU A 180 20.12 7.78 -2.41
C LEU A 180 20.88 7.96 -1.09
N LEU A 181 20.15 8.07 0.03
CA LEU A 181 20.75 8.18 1.35
C LEU A 181 21.46 6.88 1.76
N ALA A 182 20.91 5.72 1.46
CA ALA A 182 21.54 4.43 1.75
C ALA A 182 22.86 4.26 0.97
N ILE A 183 22.89 4.66 -0.31
CA ILE A 183 24.14 4.67 -1.10
C ILE A 183 25.17 5.62 -0.47
N ALA A 184 24.74 6.82 -0.05
CA ALA A 184 25.62 7.77 0.63
C ALA A 184 26.15 7.19 1.97
N PHE A 185 25.29 6.56 2.76
CA PHE A 185 25.65 5.93 4.03
C PHE A 185 26.69 4.83 3.83
N VAL A 186 26.43 3.90 2.91
CA VAL A 186 27.35 2.81 2.57
C VAL A 186 28.69 3.36 2.08
N SER A 187 28.67 4.40 1.23
CA SER A 187 29.88 5.07 0.76
C SER A 187 30.69 5.70 1.90
N CYS A 188 30.04 6.39 2.84
CA CYS A 188 30.70 6.93 4.03
C CYS A 188 31.34 5.84 4.89
N THR A 189 30.68 4.69 5.05
CA THR A 189 31.22 3.54 5.79
C THR A 189 32.48 2.98 5.12
N PHE A 190 32.45 2.76 3.79
CA PHE A 190 33.64 2.27 3.06
C PHE A 190 34.80 3.26 3.05
N THR A 191 34.51 4.57 3.03
CA THR A 191 35.53 5.63 3.07
C THR A 191 35.98 6.00 4.49
N GLN A 192 35.50 5.28 5.51
CA GLN A 192 35.85 5.48 6.92
C GLN A 192 35.46 6.88 7.47
N ASN A 193 34.47 7.50 6.82
CA ASN A 193 33.91 8.81 7.17
C ASN A 193 32.78 8.64 8.20
N TYR A 194 33.12 8.09 9.37
CA TYR A 194 32.15 7.60 10.36
C TYR A 194 31.17 8.66 10.87
N ASN A 195 31.60 9.90 11.08
CA ASN A 195 30.71 10.96 11.57
C ASN A 195 29.61 11.30 10.56
N TYR A 196 29.95 11.35 9.27
CA TYR A 196 28.97 11.57 8.21
C TYR A 196 28.05 10.35 8.08
N GLY A 197 28.61 9.14 8.19
CA GLY A 197 27.83 7.90 8.22
C GLY A 197 26.82 7.89 9.38
N ALA A 198 27.22 8.29 10.58
CA ALA A 198 26.34 8.34 11.75
C ALA A 198 25.18 9.33 11.53
N VAL A 199 25.47 10.52 11.01
CA VAL A 199 24.43 11.50 10.66
C VAL A 199 23.45 10.94 9.62
N LEU A 200 23.96 10.27 8.59
CA LEU A 200 23.12 9.66 7.56
C LEU A 200 22.25 8.55 8.13
N GLU A 201 22.75 7.71 9.03
CA GLU A 201 21.96 6.67 9.69
C GLU A 201 20.77 7.26 10.45
N TRP A 202 21.00 8.31 11.24
CA TRP A 202 19.92 9.02 11.95
C TRP A 202 18.88 9.59 10.98
N ILE A 203 19.33 10.25 9.90
CA ILE A 203 18.43 10.81 8.88
C ILE A 203 17.60 9.71 8.22
N ILE A 204 18.24 8.62 7.79
CA ILE A 204 17.57 7.46 7.17
C ILE A 204 16.52 6.90 8.13
N ALA A 205 16.85 6.71 9.41
CA ALA A 205 15.92 6.14 10.38
C ALA A 205 14.70 7.05 10.65
N PHE A 206 14.89 8.37 10.70
CA PHE A 206 13.78 9.32 10.82
C PHE A 206 12.91 9.35 9.56
N ILE A 207 13.51 9.29 8.37
CA ILE A 207 12.78 9.20 7.10
C ILE A 207 12.00 7.88 7.02
N PHE A 208 12.58 6.78 7.49
CA PHE A 208 11.89 5.49 7.59
C PHE A 208 10.63 5.59 8.48
N SER A 209 10.66 6.39 9.56
CA SER A 209 9.45 6.68 10.35
C SER A 209 8.35 7.30 9.48
N ALA A 210 8.71 8.30 8.67
CA ALA A 210 7.79 8.98 7.75
C ALA A 210 7.29 8.05 6.64
N TYR A 211 8.13 7.15 6.15
CA TYR A 211 7.75 6.09 5.21
C TYR A 211 6.70 5.16 5.82
N VAL A 212 6.89 4.69 7.06
CA VAL A 212 5.91 3.86 7.79
C VAL A 212 4.58 4.60 7.94
N PHE A 213 4.61 5.89 8.32
CA PHE A 213 3.39 6.70 8.38
C PHE A 213 2.66 6.81 7.04
N SER A 214 3.37 6.77 5.91
CA SER A 214 2.76 6.88 4.58
C SER A 214 1.74 5.78 4.26
N PHE A 215 1.83 4.61 4.92
CA PHE A 215 0.87 3.51 4.75
C PHE A 215 -0.53 3.82 5.29
N TYR A 216 -0.66 4.82 6.16
CA TYR A 216 -1.97 5.33 6.55
C TYR A 216 -2.80 5.77 5.33
N VAL A 217 -2.16 6.38 4.32
CA VAL A 217 -2.82 6.86 3.10
C VAL A 217 -3.44 5.71 2.29
N ASP A 218 -2.87 4.50 2.38
CA ASP A 218 -3.38 3.31 1.69
C ASP A 218 -4.56 2.66 2.40
N LEU A 219 -4.50 2.62 3.74
CA LEU A 219 -5.50 1.94 4.55
C LEU A 219 -6.70 2.84 4.89
N TYR A 220 -6.53 4.16 4.86
CA TYR A 220 -7.60 5.13 5.14
C TYR A 220 -8.84 5.00 4.23
N PRO A 221 -8.71 4.84 2.90
CA PRO A 221 -9.87 4.66 2.01
C PRO A 221 -10.77 3.47 2.38
N ALA A 222 -10.20 2.41 2.97
CA ALA A 222 -10.98 1.25 3.40
C ALA A 222 -11.96 1.55 4.54
N VAL A 223 -11.80 2.66 5.27
CA VAL A 223 -12.78 3.11 6.28
C VAL A 223 -14.09 3.54 5.63
N ARG A 224 -14.01 4.22 4.48
CA ARG A 224 -15.19 4.74 3.77
C ARG A 224 -16.04 3.64 3.11
N THR A 225 -15.45 2.48 2.80
CA THR A 225 -16.20 1.33 2.28
C THR A 225 -16.99 0.56 3.36
N LYS A 226 -16.81 0.88 4.66
CA LYS A 226 -17.50 0.24 5.77
C LYS A 226 -19.00 0.60 5.87
N ASN A 227 -19.42 1.71 5.26
CA ASN A 227 -20.78 2.27 5.39
C ASN A 227 -21.69 2.07 4.15
N GLY A 228 -21.46 1.03 3.33
CA GLY A 228 -22.50 0.55 2.40
C GLY A 228 -22.35 0.85 0.89
N ALA A 229 -21.15 1.12 0.37
CA ALA A 229 -20.98 1.46 -1.06
C ALA A 229 -19.97 0.58 -1.84
N GLY A 230 -19.85 -0.70 -1.48
CA GLY A 230 -18.91 -1.62 -2.13
C GLY A 230 -19.41 -3.05 -2.20
N ARG A 231 -20.64 -3.26 -2.73
CA ARG A 231 -20.96 -4.56 -3.33
C ARG A 231 -20.12 -4.71 -4.61
N PRO A 232 -19.61 -5.92 -4.92
CA PRO A 232 -19.05 -6.19 -6.25
C PRO A 232 -20.11 -5.83 -7.29
N GLY A 233 -19.84 -4.84 -8.15
CA GLY A 233 -20.80 -4.33 -9.13
C GLY A 233 -21.25 -2.88 -8.97
N SER A 234 -20.77 -2.11 -7.98
CA SER A 234 -21.05 -0.67 -7.97
C SER A 234 -20.32 0.02 -9.13
N PRO A 235 -20.97 0.96 -9.86
CA PRO A 235 -20.41 1.59 -11.07
C PRO A 235 -19.13 2.40 -10.84
N LYS A 236 -18.66 2.53 -9.58
CA LYS A 236 -17.36 3.10 -9.21
C LYS A 236 -16.16 2.18 -9.48
N TYR A 237 -16.38 0.88 -9.71
CA TYR A 237 -15.33 -0.11 -9.99
C TYR A 237 -15.51 -0.82 -11.34
N ALA A 238 -16.38 -0.31 -12.22
CA ALA A 238 -16.43 -0.80 -13.59
C ALA A 238 -15.16 -0.33 -14.31
N ALA A 239 -14.34 -1.27 -14.78
CA ALA A 239 -13.25 -0.95 -15.69
C ALA A 239 -13.86 -0.24 -16.90
N PRO A 240 -13.23 0.80 -17.46
CA PRO A 240 -13.67 1.32 -18.75
C PRO A 240 -13.62 0.15 -19.73
N ALA A 241 -14.79 -0.23 -20.26
CA ALA A 241 -14.88 -1.22 -21.30
C ALA A 241 -13.95 -0.78 -22.43
N GLU A 242 -13.06 -1.68 -22.86
CA GLU A 242 -12.32 -1.53 -24.09
C GLU A 242 -13.36 -1.32 -25.19
N VAL A 243 -13.46 -0.08 -25.70
CA VAL A 243 -14.23 0.22 -26.89
C VAL A 243 -13.50 -0.50 -28.01
N ALA A 244 -14.00 -1.69 -28.36
CA ALA A 244 -13.59 -2.41 -29.56
C ALA A 244 -13.86 -1.51 -30.76
N GLY A 245 -12.82 -0.83 -31.24
CA GLY A 245 -12.84 -0.05 -32.45
C GLY A 245 -12.61 -0.95 -33.66
N GLY A 246 -13.52 -0.85 -34.63
CA GLY A 246 -13.22 -1.03 -36.05
C GLY A 246 -13.84 -2.25 -36.74
N SER A 247 -14.83 -2.01 -37.60
CA SER A 247 -14.55 -1.92 -39.04
C SER A 247 -15.71 -1.27 -39.80
N THR A 248 -15.36 -0.30 -40.62
CA THR A 248 -16.17 0.25 -41.71
C THR A 248 -16.19 -0.74 -42.88
N GLY A 249 -17.37 -1.01 -43.43
CA GLY A 249 -17.55 -1.70 -44.71
C GLY A 249 -18.77 -1.10 -45.44
N SER A 250 -18.50 -0.39 -46.52
CA SER A 250 -19.47 0.24 -47.42
C SER A 250 -20.01 -0.81 -48.39
N GLU A 251 -21.32 -0.87 -48.56
CA GLU A 251 -21.95 -1.39 -49.78
C GLU A 251 -23.28 -0.68 -49.96
N GLY A 252 -23.44 -0.05 -51.12
CA GLY A 252 -24.63 0.70 -51.49
C GLY A 252 -25.62 -0.18 -52.20
N ASP A 253 -26.89 0.23 -52.17
CA ASP A 253 -27.84 -0.02 -53.23
C ASP A 253 -28.83 1.13 -53.31
N ARG A 254 -29.16 1.50 -54.55
CA ARG A 254 -30.09 2.56 -54.96
C ARG A 254 -31.43 1.92 -55.31
N GLU A 255 -32.54 2.55 -54.94
CA GLU A 255 -33.86 2.54 -55.61
C GLU A 255 -34.72 3.61 -54.89
N LEU A 256 -34.99 4.81 -55.44
CA LEU A 256 -36.00 5.22 -56.45
C LEU A 256 -37.46 4.84 -56.10
N GLU A 257 -38.23 5.82 -55.58
CA GLU A 257 -39.56 6.31 -56.05
C GLU A 257 -40.22 7.16 -54.94
N ASP A 258 -40.49 8.44 -55.21
CA ASP A 258 -41.83 9.03 -55.48
C ASP A 258 -42.62 9.28 -54.17
N GLY A 259 -43.22 10.41 -53.82
CA GLY A 259 -43.60 11.65 -54.49
C GLY A 259 -44.87 12.17 -53.81
N ARG A 260 -44.86 13.43 -53.35
CA ARG A 260 -46.01 14.32 -53.01
C ARG A 260 -46.86 14.15 -51.73
N GLY A 261 -47.08 15.32 -51.10
CA GLY A 261 -48.31 15.71 -50.35
C GLY A 261 -48.01 16.31 -48.97
N ARG A 262 -47.92 17.65 -48.78
CA ARG A 262 -49.02 18.56 -48.33
C ARG A 262 -49.99 17.88 -47.35
N GLY A 263 -50.31 18.36 -46.15
CA GLY A 263 -50.10 19.62 -45.43
C GLY A 263 -51.02 19.58 -44.19
N ASP A 264 -50.75 20.50 -43.26
CA ASP A 264 -51.70 21.10 -42.29
C ASP A 264 -52.14 20.33 -41.03
N GLY A 265 -51.88 20.96 -39.86
CA GLY A 265 -52.91 21.17 -38.83
C GLY A 265 -52.96 20.21 -37.62
N GLU A 266 -52.26 20.58 -36.54
CA GLU A 266 -52.57 20.25 -35.13
C GLU A 266 -54.01 20.73 -34.70
N PRO A 267 -54.54 20.48 -33.48
CA PRO A 267 -54.54 19.26 -32.63
C PRO A 267 -55.89 19.00 -31.88
N PHE A 268 -55.89 18.02 -30.98
CA PHE A 268 -56.71 17.89 -29.74
C PHE A 268 -58.22 17.55 -29.81
N ALA A 269 -58.60 16.41 -29.18
CA ALA A 269 -59.42 16.32 -27.95
C ALA A 269 -60.50 15.20 -27.93
N MET A 270 -60.44 14.40 -26.85
CA MET A 270 -61.56 13.79 -26.06
C MET A 270 -62.50 12.80 -26.80
N ARG A 271 -62.86 11.62 -26.31
CA ARG A 271 -63.57 11.33 -25.04
C ARG A 271 -63.79 9.81 -24.89
N SER A 272 -63.95 9.35 -23.65
CA SER A 272 -64.22 7.96 -23.25
C SER A 272 -65.65 7.49 -23.53
N VAL A 273 -65.83 6.15 -23.51
CA VAL A 273 -66.95 5.27 -23.04
C VAL A 273 -66.73 3.94 -23.79
N GLY A 274 -66.77 2.71 -23.26
CA GLY A 274 -67.25 2.07 -22.03
C GLY A 274 -67.71 0.65 -22.42
N GLY A 275 -67.47 -0.37 -21.58
CA GLY A 275 -67.97 -1.76 -21.73
C GLY A 275 -66.88 -2.81 -21.51
N ALA A 276 -66.71 -3.43 -20.35
CA ALA A 276 -67.53 -4.45 -19.67
C ALA A 276 -67.19 -5.90 -20.06
N GLN A 277 -66.98 -6.74 -19.03
CA GLN A 277 -66.96 -8.23 -18.99
C GLN A 277 -65.68 -8.92 -19.55
N ALA A 278 -65.12 -10.00 -18.97
CA ALA A 278 -65.51 -10.86 -17.85
C ALA A 278 -64.29 -11.63 -17.29
N ALA A 279 -64.47 -12.14 -16.07
CA ALA A 279 -63.59 -12.97 -15.26
C ALA A 279 -63.30 -14.38 -15.84
N ARG A 280 -62.12 -14.94 -15.55
CA ARG A 280 -61.94 -16.13 -14.67
C ARG A 280 -60.47 -16.53 -14.52
N GLN A 281 -60.17 -17.02 -13.33
CA GLN A 281 -58.87 -17.42 -12.78
C GLN A 281 -58.81 -18.98 -12.72
N PRO A 282 -57.83 -19.63 -12.07
CA PRO A 282 -56.84 -20.52 -12.69
C PRO A 282 -57.06 -22.02 -12.41
N GLY A 283 -56.29 -22.88 -13.08
CA GLY A 283 -56.05 -24.29 -12.73
C GLY A 283 -54.78 -24.74 -13.47
N ARG A 284 -54.01 -25.73 -13.04
CA ARG A 284 -54.03 -26.64 -11.89
C ARG A 284 -52.61 -27.24 -11.85
N GLU A 285 -52.15 -27.65 -10.67
CA GLU A 285 -50.89 -28.36 -10.41
C GLU A 285 -50.68 -29.57 -11.32
N GLU A 286 -49.42 -29.83 -11.70
CA GLU A 286 -48.89 -31.21 -11.70
C GLU A 286 -47.38 -31.23 -11.47
N THR A 287 -47.01 -32.13 -10.56
CA THR A 287 -45.71 -32.38 -9.95
C THR A 287 -44.98 -33.45 -10.75
N VAL A 288 -43.71 -33.24 -11.15
CA VAL A 288 -42.82 -34.37 -11.52
C VAL A 288 -41.39 -34.11 -11.05
N VAL A 289 -40.85 -35.15 -10.41
CA VAL A 289 -39.54 -35.35 -9.77
C VAL A 289 -38.52 -35.87 -10.79
N ALA A 290 -37.25 -35.44 -10.71
CA ALA A 290 -36.01 -36.21 -11.04
C ALA A 290 -34.79 -35.27 -10.85
N SER A 291 -33.93 -35.42 -9.84
CA SER A 291 -32.80 -36.36 -9.69
C SER A 291 -31.63 -36.14 -10.66
N ASN A 292 -30.46 -35.87 -10.05
CA ASN A 292 -29.08 -36.16 -10.49
C ASN A 292 -28.51 -35.40 -11.70
N PHE A 293 -27.62 -34.44 -11.43
CA PHE A 293 -26.16 -34.52 -11.66
C PHE A 293 -25.44 -33.40 -10.89
#